data_AF-A0A0C9W1L6-F1
#
_entry.id   AF-A0A0C9W1L6-F1
#
_cell.length_a   1.000
_cell.length_b   1.000
_cell.length_c   1.000
_cell.angle_alpha   90.00
_cell.angle_beta   90.00
_cell.angle_gamma   90.00
#
_symmetry.space_group_name_H-M   'P 1'
#
loop_
_entity.id
_entity.type
_entity.pdbx_description
1 polymer ?
#
loop_
_entity_poly.entity_id
_entity_poly.type
_entity_poly.pdbx_seq_one_letter_code
_entity_poly.pdbx_strand_id
1 'polypeptide(L)'
;MDCSSSLTWIKCLQDAKLWICAIPKKGYRLQGGIEDVDPDDYDLIYFILEEDHYLTMDPGLVHFVLSLTDSVTQGGHFYNSEAFEKTMGARRNEHFYGHLNTNAAHPSNEWILHTLVIVYYQELLAQETS
;
A
#
# COMPACT_ATOMS: atom_id res chain seq x y z
N MET A 1 3.72 3.17 -5.48
CA MET A 1 3.27 2.66 -4.17
C MET A 1 2.73 3.84 -3.40
N ASP A 2 1.66 3.64 -2.62
CA ASP A 2 1.16 4.66 -1.70
C ASP A 2 2.08 4.84 -0.49
N CYS A 3 2.13 6.05 0.04
CA CYS A 3 3.00 6.38 1.16
C CYS A 3 2.44 5.92 2.52
N SER A 4 3.30 5.97 3.54
CA SER A 4 2.97 5.65 4.93
C SER A 4 2.52 4.21 5.16
N SER A 5 2.85 3.29 4.26
CA SER A 5 2.59 1.86 4.44
C SER A 5 1.11 1.54 4.71
N SER A 6 0.22 2.36 4.18
CA SER A 6 -1.22 2.26 4.39
C SER A 6 -1.86 1.29 3.39
N LEU A 7 -3.02 0.74 3.76
CA LEU A 7 -3.92 0.19 2.76
C LEU A 7 -4.58 1.34 2.02
N THR A 8 -4.99 1.07 0.78
CA THR A 8 -5.70 2.05 -0.03
C THR A 8 -7.02 1.45 -0.49
N TRP A 9 -8.09 2.23 -0.40
CA TRP A 9 -9.36 1.90 -1.02
C TRP A 9 -9.71 2.96 -2.07
N ILE A 10 -10.33 2.52 -3.15
CA ILE A 10 -10.69 3.35 -4.29
C ILE A 10 -12.07 2.91 -4.79
N LYS A 11 -12.92 3.89 -5.09
CA LYS A 11 -14.17 3.73 -5.81
C LYS A 11 -14.10 4.53 -7.11
N CYS A 12 -14.41 3.90 -8.24
CA CYS A 12 -14.67 4.66 -9.47
C CYS A 12 -16.07 5.26 -9.42
N LEU A 13 -16.16 6.59 -9.48
CA LEU A 13 -17.43 7.31 -9.44
C LEU A 13 -17.97 7.59 -10.84
N GLN A 14 -17.08 7.74 -11.82
CA GLN A 14 -17.44 8.04 -13.19
C GLN A 14 -16.32 7.55 -14.11
N ASP A 15 -16.71 6.95 -15.23
CA ASP A 15 -15.82 6.51 -16.29
C ASP A 15 -14.83 5.42 -15.82
N ALA A 16 -13.69 5.24 -16.50
CA ALA A 16 -12.81 4.08 -16.26
C ALA A 16 -11.32 4.43 -16.20
N LYS A 17 -10.58 3.64 -15.41
CA LYS A 17 -9.11 3.68 -15.33
C LYS A 17 -8.50 2.31 -15.54
N LEU A 18 -7.41 2.24 -16.29
CA LEU A 18 -6.55 1.06 -16.35
C LEU A 18 -5.66 1.03 -15.11
N TRP A 19 -5.77 -0.03 -14.33
CA TRP A 19 -4.90 -0.32 -13.21
C TRP A 19 -3.89 -1.40 -13.59
N ILE A 20 -2.63 -1.20 -13.20
CA ILE A 20 -1.56 -2.18 -13.39
C ILE A 20 -0.90 -2.36 -12.02
N CYS A 21 -0.98 -3.57 -11.48
CA CYS A 21 -0.37 -3.96 -10.21
C CYS A 21 0.82 -4.89 -10.47
N ALA A 22 1.95 -4.62 -9.82
CA ALA A 22 3.10 -5.52 -9.81
C ALA A 22 3.08 -6.35 -8.52
N ILE A 23 2.74 -7.63 -8.64
CA ILE A 23 2.64 -8.57 -7.51
C ILE A 23 3.99 -9.29 -7.35
N PRO A 24 4.67 -9.17 -6.20
CA PRO A 24 5.97 -9.82 -6.00
C PRO A 24 5.80 -11.34 -5.83
N LYS A 25 6.56 -12.13 -6.60
CA LYS A 25 6.50 -13.61 -6.56
C LYS A 25 7.05 -14.21 -5.27
N LYS A 26 7.99 -13.52 -4.61
CA LYS A 26 8.71 -14.02 -3.42
C LYS A 26 8.47 -13.19 -2.15
N GLY A 27 7.29 -12.56 -2.07
CA GLY A 27 6.96 -11.63 -1.00
C GLY A 27 7.60 -10.26 -1.22
N TYR A 28 7.00 -9.23 -0.61
CA TYR A 28 7.37 -7.85 -0.89
C TYR A 28 8.70 -7.46 -0.23
N ARG A 29 9.74 -7.25 -1.03
CA ARG A 29 11.03 -6.70 -0.58
C ARG A 29 11.74 -5.96 -1.73
N LEU A 30 11.37 -4.70 -1.95
CA LEU A 30 12.19 -3.83 -2.81
C LEU A 30 13.57 -3.65 -2.15
N GLN A 31 14.64 -3.90 -2.90
CA GLN A 31 16.00 -3.57 -2.47
C GLN A 31 16.48 -2.45 -3.38
N GLY A 32 16.45 -1.22 -2.89
CA GLY A 32 16.80 -0.05 -3.70
C GLY A 32 15.59 0.65 -4.33
N GLY A 33 15.83 1.31 -5.47
CA GLY A 33 14.78 1.96 -6.23
C GLY A 33 13.92 0.96 -7.00
N ILE A 34 12.72 1.36 -7.38
CA ILE A 34 11.81 0.56 -8.21
C ILE A 34 12.42 0.28 -9.60
N GLU A 35 13.32 1.15 -10.04
CA GLU A 35 14.11 1.04 -11.26
C GLU A 35 15.17 -0.08 -11.22
N ASP A 36 15.59 -0.51 -10.02
CA ASP A 36 16.61 -1.55 -9.83
C ASP A 36 16.02 -2.97 -9.81
N VAL A 37 14.70 -3.06 -9.95
CA VAL A 37 13.94 -4.30 -9.79
C VAL A 37 13.98 -5.12 -11.06
N ASP A 38 14.27 -6.41 -10.93
CA ASP A 38 14.10 -7.37 -12.03
C ASP A 38 12.60 -7.57 -12.32
N PRO A 39 12.11 -7.25 -13.53
CA PRO A 39 10.72 -7.48 -13.90
C PRO A 39 10.27 -8.94 -13.73
N ASP A 40 11.19 -9.90 -13.84
CA ASP A 40 10.89 -11.33 -13.71
C ASP A 40 10.51 -11.73 -12.27
N ASP A 41 10.85 -10.91 -11.26
CA ASP A 41 10.46 -11.13 -9.87
C ASP A 41 8.98 -10.78 -9.58
N TYR A 42 8.26 -10.24 -10.57
CA TYR A 42 6.89 -9.77 -10.44
C TYR A 42 5.94 -10.42 -11.45
N ASP A 43 4.71 -10.63 -11.01
CA ASP A 43 3.57 -10.88 -11.88
C ASP A 43 2.82 -9.57 -12.10
N LEU A 44 2.63 -9.18 -13.36
CA LEU A 44 1.86 -7.99 -13.70
C LEU A 44 0.39 -8.36 -13.88
N ILE A 45 -0.46 -7.81 -13.02
CA ILE A 45 -1.92 -7.92 -13.15
C ILE A 45 -2.44 -6.57 -13.65
N TYR A 46 -3.18 -6.60 -14.75
CA TYR A 46 -3.83 -5.41 -15.29
C TYR A 46 -5.34 -5.62 -15.41
N PHE A 47 -6.10 -4.60 -15.05
CA PHE A 47 -7.56 -4.62 -15.10
C PHE A 47 -8.12 -3.21 -15.27
N ILE A 48 -9.34 -3.12 -15.80
CA ILE A 48 -10.06 -1.86 -15.91
C ILE A 48 -10.95 -1.71 -14.68
N LEU A 49 -10.78 -0.60 -13.96
CA LEU A 49 -11.67 -0.17 -12.90
C LEU A 49 -12.75 0.73 -13.52
N GLU A 50 -13.92 0.14 -13.75
CA GLU A 50 -15.10 0.81 -14.32
C GLU A 50 -15.94 1.48 -13.23
N GLU A 51 -16.95 2.26 -13.65
CA GLU A 51 -17.88 2.94 -12.77
C GLU A 51 -18.51 1.97 -11.74
N ASP A 52 -18.63 2.45 -10.51
CA ASP A 52 -19.07 1.69 -9.33
C ASP A 52 -18.20 0.50 -8.89
N HIS A 53 -17.10 0.20 -9.58
CA HIS A 53 -16.13 -0.76 -9.07
C HIS A 53 -15.39 -0.21 -7.84
N TYR A 54 -15.09 -1.13 -6.92
CA TYR A 54 -14.28 -0.90 -5.74
C TYR A 54 -12.98 -1.70 -5.83
N LEU A 55 -11.89 -1.05 -5.44
CA LEU A 55 -10.57 -1.66 -5.35
C LEU A 55 -9.99 -1.41 -3.96
N THR A 56 -9.47 -2.46 -3.34
CA THR A 56 -8.59 -2.36 -2.17
C THR A 56 -7.20 -2.83 -2.56
N MET A 57 -6.18 -2.13 -2.06
CA MET A 57 -4.78 -2.44 -2.29
C MET A 57 -4.06 -2.66 -0.96
N ASP A 58 -3.25 -3.71 -0.93
CA ASP A 58 -2.39 -4.02 0.20
C ASP A 58 -1.31 -2.94 0.42
N PRO A 59 -0.81 -2.80 1.65
CA PRO A 59 0.33 -1.95 1.95
C PRO A 59 1.54 -2.30 1.09
N GLY A 60 2.20 -1.27 0.57
CA GLY A 60 3.42 -1.48 -0.20
C GLY A 60 3.19 -1.91 -1.65
N LEU A 61 1.96 -2.07 -2.10
CA LEU A 61 1.67 -2.52 -3.47
C LEU A 61 2.19 -1.50 -4.50
N VAL A 62 3.07 -1.98 -5.39
CA VAL A 62 3.53 -1.24 -6.56
C VAL A 62 2.42 -1.26 -7.61
N HIS A 63 2.01 -0.08 -8.06
CA HIS A 63 0.95 0.05 -9.04
C HIS A 63 1.14 1.30 -9.91
N PHE A 64 0.54 1.25 -11.09
CA PHE A 64 0.47 2.33 -12.08
C PHE A 64 -0.98 2.48 -12.54
N VAL A 65 -1.38 3.72 -12.81
CA VAL A 65 -2.76 4.04 -13.15
C VAL A 65 -2.78 4.94 -14.38
N LEU A 66 -3.60 4.57 -15.36
CA LEU A 66 -3.84 5.39 -16.54
C LEU A 66 -5.33 5.67 -16.67
N SER A 67 -5.68 6.95 -16.76
CA SER A 67 -7.03 7.36 -17.15
C SER A 67 -7.19 7.18 -18.65
N LEU A 68 -8.09 6.28 -19.06
CA LEU A 68 -8.41 6.06 -20.48
C LEU A 68 -9.39 7.11 -21.00
N THR A 69 -10.20 7.67 -20.09
CA THR A 69 -11.15 8.76 -20.30
C THR A 69 -11.09 9.75 -19.13
N ASP A 70 -11.73 10.91 -19.30
CA ASP A 70 -11.96 11.86 -18.21
C ASP A 70 -12.78 11.15 -17.12
N SER A 71 -12.13 10.85 -16.00
CA SER A 71 -12.68 9.94 -14.98
C SER A 71 -12.55 10.51 -13.57
N VAL A 72 -13.52 10.16 -12.72
CA VAL A 72 -13.58 10.59 -11.34
C VAL A 72 -13.50 9.38 -10.42
N THR A 73 -12.55 9.41 -9.48
CA THR A 73 -12.37 8.36 -8.47
C THR A 73 -12.34 9.00 -7.09
N GLN A 74 -12.97 8.35 -6.12
CA GLN A 74 -12.82 8.67 -4.69
C GLN A 74 -11.99 7.59 -4.03
N GLY A 75 -11.15 7.95 -3.07
CA GLY A 75 -10.40 6.97 -2.31
C GLY A 75 -9.80 7.55 -1.05
N GLY A 76 -9.09 6.69 -0.32
CA GLY A 76 -8.39 7.08 0.89
C GLY A 76 -7.43 6.00 1.39
N HIS A 77 -6.65 6.39 2.37
CA HIS A 77 -5.64 5.55 3.03
C HIS A 77 -6.10 5.19 4.44
N PHE A 78 -5.87 3.96 4.87
CA PHE A 78 -6.27 3.48 6.20
C PHE A 78 -5.34 2.38 6.71
N TYR A 79 -5.51 2.05 7.99
CA TYR A 79 -4.86 0.90 8.64
C TYR A 79 -5.94 -0.02 9.21
N ASN A 80 -5.71 -1.34 9.15
CA ASN A 80 -6.53 -2.32 9.84
C ASN A 80 -5.65 -3.40 10.48
N SER A 81 -6.20 -4.15 11.43
CA SER A 81 -5.48 -5.22 12.13
C SER A 81 -5.10 -6.39 11.22
N GLU A 82 -5.96 -6.72 10.25
CA GLU A 82 -5.73 -7.86 9.35
C GLU A 82 -4.49 -7.71 8.45
N ALA A 83 -4.10 -6.47 8.11
CA ALA A 83 -2.92 -6.19 7.32
C ALA A 83 -1.75 -5.65 8.15
N PHE A 84 -1.75 -5.84 9.47
CA PHE A 84 -0.70 -5.32 10.36
C PHE A 84 0.69 -5.80 9.95
N GLU A 85 0.89 -7.09 9.69
CA GLU A 85 2.19 -7.63 9.27
C GLU A 85 2.66 -7.04 7.93
N LYS A 86 1.74 -6.92 6.96
CA LYS A 86 2.03 -6.31 5.65
C LYS A 86 2.40 -4.83 5.80
N THR A 87 1.68 -4.11 6.66
CA THR A 87 1.94 -2.71 7.01
C THR A 87 3.35 -2.56 7.59
N MET A 88 3.73 -3.40 8.56
CA MET A 88 5.07 -3.37 9.15
C MET A 88 6.17 -3.74 8.13
N GLY A 89 5.89 -4.70 7.24
CA GLY A 89 6.78 -5.05 6.14
C GLY A 89 7.01 -3.90 5.16
N ALA A 90 5.94 -3.27 4.69
CA ALA A 90 5.98 -2.09 3.84
C ALA A 90 6.71 -0.92 4.54
N ARG A 91 6.48 -0.77 5.86
CA ARG A 91 7.10 0.30 6.64
C ARG A 91 8.60 0.16 6.77
N ARG A 92 9.07 -1.07 7.01
CA ARG A 92 10.50 -1.37 6.98
C ARG A 92 11.09 -1.00 5.62
N ASN A 93 10.40 -1.31 4.52
CA ASN A 93 10.87 -0.98 3.19
C ASN A 93 10.93 0.54 2.96
N GLU A 94 9.88 1.26 3.32
CA GLU A 94 9.80 2.73 3.22
C GLU A 94 10.87 3.42 4.07
N HIS A 95 11.19 2.89 5.25
CA HIS A 95 12.26 3.41 6.10
C HIS A 95 13.63 3.42 5.40
N PHE A 96 13.97 2.35 4.68
CA PHE A 96 15.27 2.25 4.00
C PHE A 96 15.26 2.88 2.60
N TYR A 97 14.16 2.73 1.86
CA TYR A 97 14.11 3.01 0.43
C TYR A 97 12.97 3.94 0.01
N GLY A 98 12.16 4.45 0.95
CA GLY A 98 11.00 5.30 0.64
C GLY A 98 11.38 6.57 -0.11
N HIS A 99 12.52 7.18 0.25
CA HIS A 99 13.04 8.38 -0.40
C HIS A 99 13.41 8.18 -1.88
N LEU A 100 13.59 6.94 -2.34
CA LEU A 100 13.81 6.59 -3.74
C LEU A 100 12.50 6.30 -4.47
N ASN A 101 11.51 5.76 -3.74
CA ASN A 101 10.34 5.11 -4.32
C ASN A 101 9.05 5.94 -4.24
N THR A 102 9.01 6.97 -3.40
CA THR A 102 7.85 7.87 -3.27
C THR A 102 8.30 9.30 -2.99
N ASN A 103 7.61 10.26 -3.57
CA ASN A 103 7.76 11.70 -3.30
C ASN A 103 6.65 12.25 -2.37
N ALA A 104 5.75 11.39 -1.91
CA ALA A 104 4.64 11.76 -1.03
C ALA A 104 4.87 11.26 0.40
N ALA A 105 4.44 12.05 1.38
CA ALA A 105 4.46 11.68 2.79
C ALA A 105 3.17 12.15 3.48
N HIS A 106 2.65 11.35 4.41
CA HIS A 106 1.56 11.73 5.30
C HIS A 106 2.04 11.76 6.76
N PRO A 107 2.54 12.91 7.25
CA PRO A 107 3.09 12.99 8.61
C PRO A 107 2.12 12.56 9.71
N SER A 108 0.81 12.75 9.53
CA SER A 108 -0.21 12.27 10.48
C SER A 108 -0.32 10.75 10.51
N ASN A 109 -0.11 10.08 9.39
CA ASN A 109 -0.23 8.62 9.29
C ASN A 109 0.90 7.91 10.04
N GLU A 110 2.05 8.57 10.21
CA GLU A 110 3.15 8.10 11.04
C GLU A 110 2.76 8.01 12.52
N TRP A 111 2.10 9.05 13.03
CA TRP A 111 1.62 9.08 14.42
C TRP A 111 0.58 7.99 14.68
N ILE A 112 -0.32 7.76 13.71
CA ILE A 112 -1.30 6.68 13.79
C ILE A 112 -0.58 5.33 13.85
N LEU A 113 0.39 5.08 12.96
CA LEU A 113 1.12 3.82 12.92
C LEU A 113 1.90 3.57 14.22
N HIS A 114 2.61 4.58 14.74
CA HIS A 114 3.31 4.46 16.03
C HIS A 114 2.34 4.13 17.17
N THR A 115 1.18 4.76 17.20
CA THR A 115 0.15 4.49 18.21
C THR A 115 -0.35 3.05 18.10
N LEU A 116 -0.62 2.56 16.88
CA LEU A 116 -1.04 1.17 16.65
C LEU A 116 0.00 0.17 17.15
N VAL A 117 1.30 0.39 16.89
CA VAL A 117 2.38 -0.48 17.36
C VAL A 117 2.48 -0.48 18.88
N ILE A 118 2.36 0.69 19.53
CA ILE A 118 2.39 0.80 21.00
C ILE A 118 1.22 0.04 21.61
N VAL A 119 0.00 0.26 21.12
CA VAL A 119 -1.20 -0.41 21.64
C VAL A 119 -1.09 -1.92 21.46
N TYR A 120 -0.69 -2.39 20.27
CA TYR A 120 -0.48 -3.81 20.00
C TYR A 120 0.51 -4.47 20.97
N TYR A 121 1.65 -3.82 21.21
CA TYR A 121 2.66 -4.33 22.14
C TYR A 121 2.17 -4.35 23.60
N GLN A 122 1.43 -3.33 24.02
CA GLN A 122 0.83 -3.28 25.36
C GLN A 122 -0.18 -4.41 25.58
N GLU A 123 -1.01 -4.72 24.57
CA GLU A 123 -1.97 -5.82 24.64
C GLU A 123 -1.28 -7.19 24.69
N LEU A 124 -0.20 -7.40 23.94
CA LEU A 124 0.59 -8.63 24.00
C LEU A 124 1.17 -8.85 25.40
N LEU A 125 1.79 -7.83 25.99
CA LEU A 125 2.34 -7.93 27.34
C LEU A 125 1.27 -8.24 28.39
N ALA A 126 0.07 -7.66 28.25
CA ALA A 126 -1.03 -7.92 29.17
C ALA A 126 -1.46 -9.40 29.16
N GLN A 127 -1.48 -10.03 27.98
CA GLN A 127 -1.82 -11.45 27.81
C GLN A 127 -0.76 -12.40 28.37
N GLU A 128 0.52 -12.02 28.37
CA GLU A 128 1.60 -12.83 28.95
C GLU A 128 1.63 -12.78 30.49
N THR A 129 0.99 -11.75 31.09
CA THR A 129 0.93 -11.55 32.55
C THR A 129 -0.35 -12.08 33.20
N SER A 130 -1.30 -12.60 32.42
CA SER A 130 -2.59 -13.17 32.84
C SER A 130 -2.60 -14.69 32.81
#